data_AF-A0A939Y8W6-F1
#
_entry.id   AF-A0A939Y8W6-F1
#
_cell.length_a   1.000
_cell.length_b   1.000
_cell.length_c   1.000
_cell.angle_alpha   90.00
_cell.angle_beta   90.00
_cell.angle_gamma   90.00
#
_symmetry.space_group_name_H-M   'P 1'
#
loop_
_entity.id
_entity.type
_entity.pdbx_description
1 polymer ?
#
loop_
_entity_poly.entity_id
_entity_poly.type
_entity_poly.pdbx_seq_one_letter_code
_entity_poly.pdbx_strand_id
1 'polypeptide(L)' 'MHDHKKISQGCGLYTKMSADQLKFLDFIKPMNIEARYQEIKDEVARTLNREITAEILEQTKQMHLWILENLKEKSSTR' A
#
# COMPACT_ATOMS: atom_id res chain seq x y z
N MET A 1 11.37 6.82 -8.36
CA MET A 1 11.13 6.56 -6.92
C MET A 1 9.64 6.26 -6.76
N HIS A 2 9.27 4.99 -6.54
CA HIS A 2 7.87 4.55 -6.43
C HIS A 2 7.37 4.75 -5.00
N ASP A 3 6.99 5.98 -4.66
CA ASP A 3 6.45 6.31 -3.34
C ASP A 3 4.92 6.32 -3.38
N HIS A 4 4.31 5.24 -2.88
CA HIS A 4 2.86 5.05 -2.81
C HIS A 4 2.16 6.19 -2.07
N LYS A 5 2.82 6.78 -1.07
CA LYS A 5 2.31 7.93 -0.32
C LYS A 5 2.21 9.15 -1.23
N LYS A 6 3.27 9.46 -1.99
CA LYS A 6 3.25 10.59 -2.95
C LYS A 6 2.18 10.40 -4.04
N ILE A 7 2.01 9.18 -4.54
CA ILE A 7 0.98 8.86 -5.53
C ILE A 7 -0.42 9.10 -4.94
N SER A 8 -0.69 8.58 -3.73
CA SER A 8 -1.99 8.76 -3.07
C SER A 8 -2.32 10.24 -2.80
N GLN A 9 -1.30 11.07 -2.50
CA GLN A 9 -1.45 12.51 -2.34
C GLN A 9 -1.79 13.19 -3.68
N GLY A 10 -1.05 12.87 -4.75
CA GLY A 10 -1.29 13.41 -6.09
C GLY A 10 -2.67 13.06 -6.66
N CYS A 11 -3.24 11.91 -6.27
CA CYS A 11 -4.58 11.49 -6.68
C CYS A 11 -5.71 11.99 -5.75
N GLY A 12 -5.38 12.69 -4.66
CA GLY A 12 -6.35 13.15 -3.65
C GLY A 12 -7.00 12.03 -2.83
N LEU A 13 -6.38 10.85 -2.80
CA LEU A 13 -6.87 9.69 -2.03
C LEU A 13 -6.31 9.68 -0.61
N TYR A 14 -5.13 10.28 -0.39
CA TYR A 14 -4.44 10.25 0.90
C TYR A 14 -5.31 10.74 2.08
N THR A 15 -6.09 11.80 1.87
CA THR A 15 -6.96 12.37 2.90
C THR A 15 -8.22 11.52 3.17
N LYS A 16 -8.55 10.59 2.27
CA LYS A 16 -9.69 9.67 2.41
C LYS A 16 -9.29 8.33 3.02
N MET A 17 -7.98 8.06 3.15
CA MET A 17 -7.48 6.80 3.65
C MET A 17 -7.73 6.67 5.15
N SER A 18 -8.08 5.45 5.58
CA SER A 18 -8.15 5.13 7.00
C SER A 18 -6.76 5.07 7.63
N ALA A 19 -6.69 5.15 8.97
CA ALA A 19 -5.44 5.00 9.70
C ALA A 19 -4.73 3.67 9.39
N ASP A 20 -5.49 2.60 9.19
CA ASP A 20 -4.93 1.28 8.89
C ASP A 20 -4.41 1.18 7.45
N GLN A 21 -5.09 1.82 6.50
CA GLN A 21 -4.59 1.95 5.12
C GLN A 21 -3.27 2.74 5.07
N LEU A 22 -3.14 3.79 5.88
CA LEU A 22 -1.90 4.56 5.99
C LEU A 22 -0.77 3.73 6.63
N LYS A 23 -1.06 2.99 7.71
CA LYS A 23 -0.10 2.06 8.33
C LYS A 23 0.35 0.99 7.33
N PHE A 24 -0.58 0.45 6.54
CA PHE A 24 -0.25 -0.54 5.51
C PHE A 24 0.68 0.05 4.43
N LEU A 25 0.44 1.29 3.99
CA LEU A 25 1.34 1.97 3.05
C LEU A 25 2.75 2.13 3.60
N ASP A 26 2.89 2.49 4.87
CA ASP A 26 4.20 2.62 5.52
C ASP A 26 4.88 1.25 5.67
N PHE A 27 4.12 0.19 5.95
CA PHE A 27 4.61 -1.19 6.02
C PHE A 27 5.13 -1.73 4.67
N ILE A 28 4.43 -1.46 3.57
CA ILE A 28 4.85 -1.94 2.23
C ILE A 28 5.89 -1.05 1.53
N LYS A 29 6.18 0.12 2.09
CA LYS A 29 7.15 1.07 1.55
C LYS A 29 8.57 0.50 1.41
N PRO A 30 9.19 -0.11 2.44
CA PRO A 30 10.54 -0.69 2.33
C PRO A 30 10.60 -1.80 1.28
N MET A 31 9.52 -2.56 1.11
CA MET A 31 9.40 -3.63 0.12
C MET A 31 9.43 -3.11 -1.34
N ASN A 32 9.04 -1.86 -1.57
CA ASN A 32 8.93 -1.27 -2.91
C ASN A 32 10.14 -0.44 -3.37
N ILE A 33 10.79 0.28 -2.45
CA ILE A 33 11.81 1.29 -2.81
C ILE A 33 13.22 0.80 -2.50
N GLU A 34 13.38 0.04 -1.42
CA GLU A 34 14.65 -0.07 -0.68
C GLU A 34 15.19 -1.50 -0.56
N ALA A 35 14.44 -2.52 -1.00
CA ALA A 35 14.94 -3.86 -1.25
C ALA A 35 15.99 -3.95 -2.39
N ARG A 36 16.62 -2.84 -2.77
CA ARG A 36 17.81 -2.78 -3.63
C ARG A 36 19.10 -2.82 -2.82
N TYR A 37 19.05 -2.46 -1.54
CA TYR A 37 20.17 -2.58 -0.60
C TYR A 37 20.08 -3.91 0.15
N GLN A 38 21.22 -4.61 0.26
CA GLN A 38 21.27 -5.97 0.80
C GLN A 38 20.77 -6.05 2.26
N GLU A 39 21.12 -5.07 3.08
CA GLU A 39 20.72 -4.99 4.49
C GLU A 39 19.19 -4.95 4.65
N ILE A 40 18.52 -4.18 3.79
CA ILE A 40 17.06 -4.02 3.82
C ILE A 40 16.36 -5.25 3.24
N LYS A 41 16.97 -5.94 2.26
CA LYS A 41 16.47 -7.24 1.77
C LYS A 41 16.47 -8.27 2.89
N ASP A 42 17.53 -8.33 3.68
CA ASP A 42 17.67 -9.31 4.75
C ASP A 42 16.65 -9.06 5.87
N GLU A 43 16.36 -7.80 6.19
CA GLU A 43 15.32 -7.42 7.16
C GLU A 43 13.91 -7.74 6.66
N VAL A 44 13.60 -7.41 5.41
CA VAL A 44 12.31 -7.78 4.78
C VAL A 44 12.15 -9.30 4.73
N ALA A 45 13.19 -10.03 4.32
CA ALA A 45 13.16 -11.49 4.24
C ALA A 45 12.93 -12.16 5.60
N ARG A 46 13.47 -11.60 6.70
CA ARG A 46 13.21 -12.08 8.07
C ARG A 46 11.77 -11.83 8.52
N THR A 47 11.15 -10.78 8.01
CA THR A 47 9.79 -10.39 8.36
C THR A 47 8.75 -11.18 7.55
N LEU A 48 9.08 -11.61 6.33
CA LEU A 48 8.15 -12.36 5.49
C LEU A 48 8.04 -13.83 5.92
N ASN A 49 6.90 -14.18 6.52
CA ASN A 49 6.47 -15.56 6.74
C ASN A 49 5.13 -15.82 6.04
N ARG A 50 4.59 -17.03 6.16
CA ARG A 50 3.35 -17.43 5.47
C ARG A 50 2.17 -16.56 5.90
N GLU A 51 2.06 -16.29 7.20
CA GLU A 51 0.99 -15.52 7.81
C GLU A 51 1.02 -14.07 7.35
N ILE A 52 2.19 -13.43 7.45
CA ILE A 52 2.41 -12.04 7.03
C ILE A 52 2.21 -11.89 5.52
N THR A 53 2.67 -12.84 4.72
CA THR A 53 2.48 -12.80 3.26
C THR A 53 1.00 -12.94 2.89
N ALA A 54 0.24 -13.79 3.58
CA ALA A 54 -1.20 -13.93 3.39
C ALA A 54 -1.94 -12.63 3.78
N GLU A 55 -1.52 -11.99 4.87
CA GLU A 55 -2.06 -10.72 5.32
C GLU A 55 -1.77 -9.58 4.33
N ILE A 56 -0.53 -9.47 3.82
CA ILE A 56 -0.16 -8.51 2.77
C ILE A 56 -1.06 -8.69 1.55
N LEU A 57 -1.26 -9.92 1.10
CA LEU A 57 -2.10 -10.21 -0.05
C LEU A 57 -3.54 -9.77 0.19
N GLU A 58 -4.10 -10.05 1.37
CA GLU A 58 -5.47 -9.67 1.69
C GLU A 58 -5.61 -8.15 1.81
N GLN A 59 -4.74 -7.47 2.54
CA GLN A 59 -4.74 -6.01 2.65
C GLN A 59 -4.57 -5.33 1.28
N THR A 60 -3.76 -5.91 0.38
CA THR A 60 -3.61 -5.43 -1.01
C THR A 60 -4.92 -5.53 -1.79
N LYS A 61 -5.65 -6.66 -1.67
CA LYS A 61 -6.97 -6.81 -2.32
C LYS A 61 -7.98 -5.81 -1.80
N GLN A 62 -8.05 -5.64 -0.47
CA GLN A 62 -8.97 -4.68 0.15
C GLN A 62 -8.65 -3.24 -0.29
N MET A 63 -7.37 -2.88 -0.34
CA MET A 63 -6.93 -1.58 -0.87
C MET A 63 -7.35 -1.39 -2.33
N HIS A 64 -7.17 -2.40 -3.17
CA HIS A 64 -7.57 -2.34 -4.58
C HIS A 64 -9.08 -2.15 -4.75
N LEU A 65 -9.90 -2.91 -4.00
CA LEU A 65 -11.35 -2.76 -4.01
C LEU A 65 -11.77 -1.35 -3.56
N TRP A 66 -11.20 -0.84 -2.47
CA TRP A 66 -11.47 0.51 -1.98
C TRP A 66 -11.12 1.60 -3.01
N ILE A 67 -10.01 1.45 -3.74
CA ILE A 67 -9.64 2.37 -4.83
C ILE A 67 -10.71 2.32 -5.93
N LEU A 68 -11.16 1.13 -6.34
CA LEU A 68 -12.18 0.97 -7.37
C LEU A 68 -13.53 1.58 -6.96
N GLU A 69 -13.92 1.45 -5.70
CA GLU A 69 -15.13 2.09 -5.15
C GLU A 69 -15.03 3.63 -5.23
N ASN A 70 -13.90 4.20 -4.81
CA ASN A 70 -13.65 5.64 -4.91
C ASN A 70 -13.62 6.15 -6.37
N LEU A 71 -13.24 5.31 -7.33
CA LEU A 71 -13.31 5.65 -8.76
C LEU A 71 -14.75 5.65 -9.26
N LYS A 72 -15.57 4.68 -8.84
CA LYS A 72 -16.99 4.59 -9.22
C LYS A 72 -17.79 5.79 -8.71
N GLU A 73 -17.57 6.21 -7.47
CA GLU A 73 -18.21 7.41 -6.89
C GLU A 73 -17.93 8.68 -7.72
N LYS A 74 -16.69 8.82 -8.21
CA LYS A 74 -16.29 9.94 -9.07
C LYS A 74 -16.99 9.94 -10.43
N SER A 75 -17.34 8.77 -10.97
CA SER A 75 -18.06 8.62 -12.25
C SER A 75 -19.58 8.77 -12.14
N SER A 76 -20.19 8.55 -10.97
CA SER A 76 -21.63 8.78 -10.73
C SER A 76 -21.99 10.21 -10.35
N THR A 77 -21.00 11.06 -10.10
CA THR A 77 -21.19 12.49 -9.76
C THR A 77 -20.89 13.41 -10.96
N ARG A 78 -20.97 12.88 -12.19
CA ARG A 78 -20.74 13.63 -13.44
C ARG A 78 -21.88 13.48 -14.42
#